data_AF-A0A2X3CGP5-F1
#
_entry.id   AF-A0A2X3CGP5-F1
#
_cell.length_a   1.000
_cell.length_b   1.000
_cell.length_c   1.000
_cell.angle_alpha   90.00
_cell.angle_beta   90.00
_cell.angle_gamma   90.00
#
_symmetry.space_group_name_H-M   'P 1'
#
loop_
_entity.id
_entity.type
_entity.pdbx_description
1 polymer ?
#
loop_
_entity_poly.entity_id
_entity_poly.type
_entity_poly.pdbx_seq_one_letter_code
_entity_poly.pdbx_strand_id
1 'polypeptide(L)'
;MVLVIQMFMLLSGALIIIITKTNPASISKNEVFRSGMIAIVAVYGIAWMAETMFGAHMTEIKGVLGEMVKEYPWAYAIVLLLVSKFVNSQAAALAAIVPVALAIGVDPAYIVASAPACYGYYILPTYPSDLAAIQFDRSGDHPYRPLCD
;
A
#
# COMPACT_ATOMS: atom_id res chain seq x y z
N MET A 1 2.01 14.92 -9.68
CA MET A 1 2.47 15.02 -8.27
C MET A 1 3.54 14.01 -7.88
N VAL A 2 3.43 12.73 -8.25
CA VAL A 2 4.44 11.69 -7.91
C VAL A 2 5.88 12.09 -8.30
N LEU A 3 6.08 12.60 -9.52
CA LEU A 3 7.39 13.04 -10.01
C LEU A 3 8.02 14.13 -9.13
N VAL A 4 7.22 15.07 -8.63
CA VAL A 4 7.70 16.16 -7.77
C VAL A 4 8.22 15.59 -6.45
N ILE A 5 7.49 14.66 -5.84
CA ILE A 5 7.91 14.00 -4.59
C ILE A 5 9.23 13.24 -4.81
N GLN A 6 9.37 12.52 -5.93
CA GLN A 6 10.60 11.81 -6.27
C GLN A 6 11.80 12.76 -6.43
N MET A 7 11.61 13.91 -7.09
CA MET A 7 12.65 14.93 -7.23
C MET A 7 13.12 15.43 -5.86
N PHE A 8 12.19 15.75 -4.95
CA PHE A 8 12.52 16.20 -3.60
C PHE A 8 13.20 15.10 -2.75
N MET A 9 12.75 13.85 -2.84
CA MET A 9 13.39 12.72 -2.16
C MET A 9 14.85 12.54 -2.60
N LEU A 10 15.09 12.51 -3.91
CA LEU A 10 16.43 12.33 -4.47
C LEU A 10 17.34 13.52 -4.16
N LEU A 11 16.81 14.75 -4.23
CA LEU A 11 17.54 15.96 -3.85
C LEU A 11 17.95 15.93 -2.38
N SER A 12 17.02 15.57 -1.48
CA SER A 12 17.31 15.44 -0.05
C SER A 12 18.40 14.38 0.21
N GLY A 13 18.30 13.20 -0.43
CA GLY A 13 19.33 12.16 -0.35
C GLY A 13 20.70 12.63 -0.82
N ALA A 14 20.74 13.37 -1.94
CA ALA A 14 21.99 13.95 -2.46
C ALA A 14 22.61 14.96 -1.49
N LEU A 15 21.80 15.86 -0.91
CA LEU A 15 22.26 16.83 0.09
C LEU A 15 22.81 16.15 1.34
N ILE A 16 22.15 15.10 1.84
CA ILE A 16 22.62 14.32 3.00
C ILE A 16 24.01 13.75 2.72
N ILE A 17 24.24 13.15 1.54
CA ILE A 17 25.55 12.57 1.17
C ILE A 17 26.62 13.66 1.11
N ILE A 18 26.34 14.81 0.49
CA ILE A 18 27.28 15.93 0.36
C ILE A 18 27.65 16.53 1.73
N ILE A 19 26.67 16.77 2.59
CA ILE A 19 26.88 17.44 3.89
C ILE A 19 27.58 16.50 4.88
N THR A 20 27.14 15.25 4.97
CA THR A 20 27.68 14.26 5.94
C THR A 20 28.97 13.60 5.47
N LYS A 21 29.35 13.76 4.19
CA LYS A 21 30.50 13.10 3.56
C LYS A 21 30.45 11.57 3.68
N THR A 22 29.24 11.01 3.70
CA THR A 22 29.04 9.55 3.78
C THR A 22 29.57 8.87 2.52
N ASN A 23 30.31 7.77 2.67
CA ASN A 23 30.76 6.95 1.54
C ASN A 23 29.55 6.30 0.83
N PRO A 24 29.26 6.61 -0.45
CA PRO A 24 28.10 6.04 -1.13
C PRO A 24 28.13 4.50 -1.20
N ALA A 25 29.33 3.91 -1.27
CA ALA A 25 29.50 2.46 -1.36
C ALA A 25 29.15 1.72 -0.05
N SER A 26 29.04 2.41 1.09
CA SER A 26 28.58 1.80 2.34
C SER A 26 27.06 1.78 2.47
N ILE A 27 26.34 2.63 1.72
CA ILE A 27 24.88 2.73 1.80
C ILE A 27 24.24 1.42 1.32
N SER A 28 24.64 0.90 0.15
CA SER A 28 24.08 -0.34 -0.40
C SER A 28 24.43 -1.60 0.38
N LYS A 29 25.44 -1.51 1.26
CA LYS A 29 25.92 -2.63 2.08
C LYS A 29 25.22 -2.69 3.44
N ASN A 30 24.55 -1.62 3.88
CA ASN A 30 23.92 -1.59 5.19
C ASN A 30 22.59 -2.39 5.20
N GLU A 31 22.18 -2.79 6.41
CA GLU A 31 20.97 -3.58 6.61
C GLU A 31 19.70 -2.81 6.21
N VAL A 32 19.65 -1.50 6.47
CA VAL A 32 18.50 -0.64 6.15
C VAL A 32 18.18 -0.63 4.65
N PHE A 33 19.20 -0.45 3.82
CA PHE A 33 19.07 -0.44 2.37
C PHE A 33 18.69 -1.83 1.85
N ARG A 34 19.32 -2.89 2.36
CA ARG A 34 18.99 -4.26 1.96
C ARG A 34 17.56 -4.63 2.28
N SER A 35 17.11 -4.38 3.52
CA SER A 35 15.72 -4.62 3.94
C SER A 35 14.74 -3.77 3.13
N GLY A 36 15.08 -2.50 2.87
CA GLY A 36 14.28 -1.63 2.01
C GLY A 36 14.15 -2.15 0.58
N MET A 37 15.23 -2.63 -0.02
CA MET A 37 15.21 -3.21 -1.37
C MET A 37 14.35 -4.48 -1.45
N ILE A 38 14.42 -5.36 -0.43
CA ILE A 38 13.58 -6.55 -0.35
C ILE A 38 12.10 -6.16 -0.27
N ALA A 39 11.76 -5.20 0.60
CA ALA A 39 10.40 -4.71 0.74
C ALA A 39 9.85 -4.12 -0.56
N ILE A 40 10.65 -3.34 -1.30
CA ILE A 40 10.24 -2.78 -2.59
C ILE A 40 9.89 -3.88 -3.60
N VAL A 41 10.74 -4.89 -3.75
CA VAL A 41 10.50 -6.00 -4.69
C VAL A 41 9.26 -6.81 -4.31
N ALA A 42 9.09 -7.10 -3.02
CA ALA A 42 7.93 -7.83 -2.51
C ALA A 42 6.62 -7.09 -2.78
N VAL A 43 6.57 -5.79 -2.47
CA VAL A 43 5.36 -4.97 -2.70
C VAL A 43 5.08 -4.77 -4.17
N TYR A 44 6.12 -4.60 -5.01
CA TYR A 44 5.95 -4.47 -6.44
C TYR A 44 5.30 -5.73 -7.06
N GLY A 45 5.72 -6.93 -6.65
CA GLY A 45 5.14 -8.18 -7.12
C GLY A 45 3.64 -8.30 -6.78
N ILE A 46 3.26 -7.96 -5.55
CA ILE A 46 1.86 -7.99 -5.10
C ILE A 46 1.02 -6.95 -5.87
N ALA A 47 1.54 -5.73 -6.01
CA ALA A 47 0.86 -4.66 -6.74
C ALA A 47 0.65 -5.03 -8.21
N TRP A 48 1.64 -5.64 -8.87
CA TRP A 48 1.52 -6.05 -10.26
C TRP A 48 0.51 -7.20 -10.44
N MET A 49 0.53 -8.20 -9.56
CA MET A 49 -0.47 -9.28 -9.57
C MET A 49 -1.88 -8.72 -9.37
N ALA A 50 -2.06 -7.78 -8.43
CA ALA A 50 -3.35 -7.13 -8.24
C ALA A 50 -3.77 -6.33 -9.48
N GLU A 51 -2.89 -5.49 -10.03
CA GLU A 51 -3.21 -4.67 -11.21
C GLU A 51 -3.57 -5.51 -12.43
N THR A 52 -2.89 -6.64 -12.65
CA THR A 52 -3.22 -7.58 -13.73
C THR A 52 -4.57 -8.27 -13.53
N MET A 53 -4.86 -8.75 -12.31
CA MET A 53 -6.17 -9.35 -11.98
C MET A 53 -7.31 -8.33 -12.11
N PHE A 54 -7.14 -7.14 -11.56
CA PHE A 54 -8.13 -6.07 -11.66
C PHE A 54 -8.29 -5.62 -13.11
N GLY A 55 -7.19 -5.46 -13.87
CA GLY A 55 -7.23 -5.09 -15.28
C GLY A 55 -8.00 -6.11 -16.13
N ALA A 56 -7.81 -7.40 -15.88
CA ALA A 56 -8.50 -8.48 -16.62
C ALA A 56 -10.00 -8.58 -16.28
N HIS A 57 -10.37 -8.36 -15.01
CA HIS A 57 -11.72 -8.62 -14.52
C HIS A 57 -12.52 -7.36 -14.16
N MET A 58 -12.02 -6.16 -14.44
CA MET A 58 -12.65 -4.90 -14.01
C MET A 58 -14.11 -4.78 -14.46
N THR A 59 -14.43 -5.25 -15.67
CA THR A 59 -15.79 -5.19 -16.23
C THR A 59 -16.77 -6.05 -15.44
N GLU A 60 -16.37 -7.28 -15.11
CA GLU A 60 -17.18 -8.23 -14.33
C GLU A 60 -17.32 -7.75 -12.87
N ILE A 61 -16.21 -7.27 -12.30
CA ILE A 61 -16.16 -6.66 -10.98
C ILE A 61 -17.15 -5.49 -10.92
N LYS A 62 -17.14 -4.57 -11.89
CA LYS A 62 -18.10 -3.45 -11.93
C LYS A 62 -19.56 -3.90 -12.06
N GLY A 63 -19.83 -4.94 -12.85
CA GLY A 63 -21.19 -5.49 -13.02
C GLY A 63 -21.75 -6.07 -11.73
N VAL A 64 -21.02 -7.00 -11.11
CA VAL A 64 -21.43 -7.67 -9.87
C VAL A 64 -21.52 -6.68 -8.71
N LEU A 65 -20.56 -5.76 -8.60
CA LEU A 65 -20.57 -4.73 -7.57
C LEU A 65 -21.73 -3.76 -7.73
N GLY A 66 -22.08 -3.43 -8.97
CA GLY A 66 -23.17 -2.50 -9.27
C GLY A 66 -24.53 -3.00 -8.81
N GLU A 67 -24.80 -4.29 -9.00
CA GLU A 67 -26.04 -4.93 -8.58
C GLU A 67 -26.07 -5.14 -7.06
N MET A 68 -24.97 -5.65 -6.48
CA MET A 68 -24.90 -5.95 -5.05
C MET A 68 -25.04 -4.70 -4.17
N VAL A 69 -24.44 -3.56 -4.56
CA VAL A 69 -24.51 -2.32 -3.76
C VAL A 69 -25.90 -1.67 -3.82
N LYS A 70 -26.66 -1.87 -4.90
CA LYS A 70 -28.06 -1.39 -4.98
C LYS A 70 -28.98 -2.13 -4.02
N GLU A 71 -28.79 -3.44 -3.89
CA GLU A 71 -29.58 -4.27 -2.98
C GLU A 71 -29.09 -4.17 -1.53
N TYR A 72 -27.78 -4.05 -1.33
CA TYR A 72 -27.13 -4.00 -0.02
C TYR A 72 -26.14 -2.82 0.08
N PRO A 73 -26.59 -1.61 0.46
CA PRO A 73 -25.73 -0.41 0.52
C PRO A 73 -24.48 -0.55 1.40
N TRP A 74 -24.56 -1.35 2.48
CA TRP A 74 -23.42 -1.64 3.36
C TRP A 74 -22.29 -2.42 2.66
N ALA A 75 -22.61 -3.17 1.60
CA ALA A 75 -21.63 -3.93 0.84
C ALA A 75 -20.59 -3.00 0.18
N TYR A 76 -20.95 -1.73 -0.09
CA TYR A 76 -20.02 -0.72 -0.59
C TYR A 76 -18.75 -0.59 0.26
N ALA A 77 -18.89 -0.61 1.59
CA ALA A 77 -17.74 -0.49 2.49
C ALA A 77 -16.77 -1.67 2.37
N ILE A 78 -17.31 -2.90 2.25
CA ILE A 78 -16.49 -4.11 2.06
C ILE A 78 -15.76 -4.07 0.73
N VAL A 79 -16.46 -3.63 -0.31
CA VAL A 79 -15.91 -3.51 -1.65
C VAL A 79 -14.78 -2.49 -1.68
N LEU A 80 -15.00 -1.33 -1.07
CA LEU A 80 -13.99 -0.29 -0.95
C LEU A 80 -12.77 -0.78 -0.16
N LEU A 81 -12.98 -1.56 0.91
CA LEU A 81 -11.91 -2.18 1.69
C LEU A 81 -11.10 -3.18 0.86
N LEU A 82 -11.76 -4.09 0.13
CA LEU A 82 -11.11 -5.08 -0.71
C LEU A 82 -10.31 -4.42 -1.83
N VAL A 83 -10.92 -3.49 -2.57
CA VAL A 83 -10.26 -2.79 -3.68
C VAL A 83 -9.07 -1.99 -3.17
N SER A 84 -9.20 -1.29 -2.03
CA SER A 84 -8.08 -0.59 -1.39
C SER A 84 -6.92 -1.53 -1.03
N LYS A 85 -7.23 -2.72 -0.50
CA LYS A 85 -6.24 -3.71 -0.14
C LYS A 85 -5.47 -4.23 -1.36
N PHE A 86 -6.17 -4.51 -2.45
CA PHE A 86 -5.53 -5.03 -3.66
C PHE A 86 -4.75 -3.96 -4.43
N VAL A 87 -5.29 -2.75 -4.55
CA VAL A 87 -4.63 -1.63 -5.25
C VAL A 87 -3.50 -1.02 -4.38
N ASN A 88 -3.41 -1.41 -3.11
CA ASN A 88 -2.42 -0.95 -2.13
C ASN A 88 -2.32 0.58 -2.02
N SER A 89 -3.44 1.28 -2.29
CA SER A 89 -3.53 2.73 -2.31
C SER A 89 -4.96 3.18 -2.05
N GLN A 90 -5.17 3.88 -0.94
CA GLN A 90 -6.49 4.38 -0.52
C GLN A 90 -7.03 5.39 -1.54
N ALA A 91 -6.15 6.31 -1.97
CA ALA A 91 -6.50 7.33 -2.94
C ALA A 91 -6.85 6.72 -4.31
N ALA A 92 -6.08 5.72 -4.78
CA ALA A 92 -6.36 5.05 -6.05
C ALA A 92 -7.65 4.24 -5.99
N ALA A 93 -7.91 3.55 -4.87
CA ALA A 93 -9.15 2.80 -4.70
C ALA A 93 -10.39 3.70 -4.65
N LEU A 94 -10.34 4.82 -3.92
CA LEU A 94 -11.41 5.82 -3.95
C LEU A 94 -11.60 6.40 -5.36
N ALA A 95 -10.51 6.74 -6.05
CA ALA A 95 -10.57 7.25 -7.43
C ALA A 95 -11.17 6.23 -8.41
N ALA A 96 -10.98 4.94 -8.18
CA ALA A 96 -11.54 3.87 -9.01
C ALA A 96 -13.03 3.59 -8.71
N ILE A 97 -13.41 3.56 -7.43
CA ILE A 97 -14.71 3.03 -6.98
C ILE A 97 -15.77 4.12 -6.78
N VAL A 98 -15.38 5.32 -6.34
CA VAL A 98 -16.34 6.42 -6.13
C VAL A 98 -17.10 6.79 -7.41
N PRO A 99 -16.46 6.94 -8.59
CA PRO A 99 -17.19 7.25 -9.82
C PRO A 99 -18.18 6.15 -10.22
N VAL A 100 -17.81 4.88 -10.00
CA VAL A 100 -18.68 3.73 -10.29
C VAL A 100 -19.91 3.74 -9.38
N ALA A 101 -19.71 3.97 -8.07
CA ALA A 101 -20.78 4.03 -7.09
C ALA A 101 -21.78 5.17 -7.36
N LEU A 102 -21.28 6.35 -7.75
CA LEU A 102 -22.14 7.47 -8.15
C LEU A 102 -22.94 7.14 -9.41
N ALA A 103 -22.32 6.50 -10.41
CA ALA A 103 -22.98 6.16 -11.68
C ALA A 103 -24.13 5.15 -11.51
N ILE A 104 -24.06 4.27 -10.51
CA ILE A 104 -25.12 3.30 -10.20
C ILE A 104 -26.17 3.82 -9.21
N GLY A 105 -26.04 5.06 -8.74
CA GLY A 105 -27.02 5.73 -7.88
C GLY A 105 -26.83 5.54 -6.37
N VAL A 106 -25.62 5.19 -5.91
CA VAL A 106 -25.32 5.18 -4.47
C VAL A 106 -25.41 6.59 -3.92
N ASP A 107 -26.14 6.77 -2.81
CA ASP A 107 -26.23 8.06 -2.13
C ASP A 107 -24.83 8.50 -1.66
N PRO A 108 -24.37 9.71 -2.04
CA PRO A 108 -23.07 10.25 -1.63
C PRO A 108 -22.82 10.22 -0.11
N ALA A 109 -23.86 10.31 0.72
CA ALA A 109 -23.73 10.19 2.16
C ALA A 109 -23.14 8.84 2.58
N TYR A 110 -23.53 7.74 1.93
CA TYR A 110 -22.96 6.41 2.19
C TYR A 110 -21.52 6.30 1.73
N ILE A 111 -21.18 6.93 0.59
CA ILE A 111 -19.80 6.96 0.08
C ILE A 111 -18.89 7.65 1.10
N VAL A 112 -19.30 8.81 1.61
CA VAL A 112 -18.54 9.56 2.62
C VAL A 112 -18.46 8.80 3.94
N ALA A 113 -19.59 8.25 4.42
CA ALA A 113 -19.63 7.47 5.65
C ALA A 113 -18.73 6.22 5.59
N SER A 114 -18.59 5.62 4.41
CA SER A 114 -17.77 4.43 4.19
C SER A 114 -16.32 4.74 3.83
N ALA A 115 -15.93 6.00 3.64
CA ALA A 115 -14.57 6.38 3.27
C ALA A 115 -13.49 5.77 4.18
N PRO A 116 -13.67 5.66 5.52
CA PRO A 116 -12.69 5.01 6.39
C PRO A 116 -12.46 3.52 6.07
N ALA A 117 -13.40 2.84 5.40
CA ALA A 117 -13.26 1.44 5.03
C ALA A 117 -12.12 1.20 4.03
N CYS A 118 -11.64 2.22 3.31
CA CYS A 118 -10.45 2.07 2.49
C CYS A 118 -9.17 1.87 3.32
N TYR A 119 -9.20 2.13 4.64
CA TYR A 119 -8.02 2.10 5.50
C TYR A 119 -7.74 0.70 6.07
N GLY A 120 -7.46 -0.29 5.22
CA GLY A 120 -7.27 -1.70 5.62
C GLY A 120 -5.84 -2.12 5.99
N TYR A 121 -4.98 -1.21 6.48
CA TYR A 121 -3.55 -1.50 6.72
C TYR A 121 -3.30 -2.64 7.72
N TYR A 122 -4.21 -2.83 8.68
CA TYR A 122 -4.12 -3.85 9.73
C TYR A 122 -4.48 -5.27 9.27
N ILE A 123 -4.90 -5.48 8.01
CA ILE A 123 -5.36 -6.79 7.53
C ILE A 123 -4.21 -7.57 6.88
N LEU A 124 -3.44 -6.95 5.98
CA LEU A 124 -2.31 -7.59 5.32
C LEU A 124 -1.11 -6.62 5.31
N PRO A 125 0.10 -7.07 5.68
CA PRO A 125 1.31 -6.26 5.68
C PRO A 125 1.86 -6.07 4.26
N THR A 126 1.10 -5.38 3.40
CA THR A 126 1.49 -5.13 2.00
C THR A 126 2.18 -3.79 1.81
N TYR A 127 2.35 -3.00 2.88
CA TYR A 127 3.04 -1.73 2.77
C TYR A 127 4.54 -1.91 2.95
N PRO A 128 5.38 -1.22 2.15
CA PRO A 128 6.83 -1.38 2.23
C PRO A 128 7.38 -1.07 3.62
N SER A 129 6.77 -0.12 4.34
CA SER A 129 7.13 0.22 5.71
C SER A 129 6.87 -0.91 6.69
N ASP A 130 5.80 -1.67 6.50
CA ASP A 130 5.44 -2.78 7.38
C ASP A 130 6.43 -3.94 7.18
N LEU A 131 6.75 -4.26 5.93
CA LEU A 131 7.75 -5.26 5.60
C LEU A 131 9.14 -4.86 6.07
N ALA A 132 9.51 -3.58 5.91
CA ALA A 132 10.77 -3.07 6.43
C ALA A 132 10.82 -3.13 7.96
N ALA A 133 9.72 -2.78 8.65
CA ALA A 133 9.64 -2.88 10.10
C ALA A 133 9.79 -4.32 10.60
N ILE A 134 9.17 -5.30 9.93
CA ILE A 134 9.35 -6.73 10.22
C ILE A 134 10.81 -7.14 10.02
N GLN A 135 11.47 -6.68 8.95
CA GLN A 135 12.89 -6.96 8.70
C GLN A 135 13.84 -6.25 9.68
N PHE A 136 13.39 -5.18 10.35
CA PHE A 136 14.13 -4.53 11.43
C PHE A 136 13.80 -5.08 12.82
N ASP A 137 12.79 -5.95 12.92
CA ASP A 137 12.35 -6.50 14.20
C ASP A 137 13.31 -7.59 14.68
N ARG A 138 14.14 -7.23 15.64
CA ARG A 138 15.13 -8.12 16.28
C ARG A 138 14.51 -9.03 17.34
N SER A 139 13.22 -8.89 17.65
CA SER A 139 12.57 -9.69 18.69
C SER A 139 12.34 -11.16 18.26
N GLY A 140 12.36 -11.45 16.95
CA GLY A 140 12.19 -12.80 16.40
C GLY A 140 13.47 -13.67 16.32
N ASP A 141 14.66 -13.08 16.41
CA ASP A 141 15.96 -13.77 16.21
C ASP A 141 16.50 -14.49 17.46
N HIS A 142 15.64 -14.92 18.37
CA HIS A 142 16.08 -15.42 19.68
C HIS A 142 15.89 -16.94 19.87
N PRO A 143 16.83 -17.81 19.45
CA PRO A 143 16.91 -19.16 20.00
C PRO A 143 17.69 -19.21 21.32
N TYR A 144 18.69 -18.36 21.56
CA TYR A 144 19.51 -18.37 22.78
C TYR A 144 20.23 -17.02 23.01
N ARG A 145 19.80 -16.22 24.00
CA ARG A 145 20.72 -15.38 24.78
C ARG A 145 20.91 -16.10 26.12
N PRO A 146 22.14 -16.45 26.50
CA PRO A 146 22.45 -16.51 27.92
C PRO A 146 22.22 -15.12 28.50
N LEU A 147 21.59 -15.06 29.66
CA LEU A 147 21.73 -13.93 30.58
C LEU A 147 23.24 -13.71 30.82
N CYS A 148 23.66 -12.44 30.93
CA CYS A 148 25.07 -11.93 31.04
C CYS A 148 25.77 -11.85 29.67
N ASP A 149 26.24 -10.69 29.18
CA ASP A 149 26.98 -9.59 29.83
C ASP A 149 26.50 -8.18 29.43
#